data_AF-A0A0K2RMX0-F1
#
_entry.id   AF-A0A0K2RMX0-F1
#
_cell.length_a   1.000
_cell.length_b   1.000
_cell.length_c   1.000
_cell.angle_alpha   90.00
_cell.angle_beta   90.00
_cell.angle_gamma   90.00
#
_symmetry.space_group_name_H-M   'P 1'
#
loop_
_entity.id
_entity.type
_entity.pdbx_description
1 polymer ?
#
loop_
_entity_poly.entity_id
_entity_poly.type
_entity_poly.pdbx_seq_one_letter_code
_entity_poly.pdbx_strand_id
1 'polypeptide(L)'
;MDLSAAFPMWDTARMVLLGSDIRDLPPRRRAPSVLLGLNGEGDSLWHLGAALGAERVAVLPEAAAWLAEHLGSSDDPDPGGLVLGVTGGCGGAGASTAAVWLAQEAAVHGIRTLLVDGDSRGGGLELCLAAEDAPGLRWPDLADASGSIGTGQLSDSLPIAGGFSFLSWPGSRDRPLDVEPGPSRPSLMRRGGDMS
;
A
#
# COMPACT_ATOMS: atom_id res chain seq x y z
N MET A 1 -27.58 18.26 11.65
CA MET A 1 -27.81 17.07 10.81
C MET A 1 -27.77 15.86 11.73
N ASP A 2 -28.71 14.92 11.63
CA ASP A 2 -28.69 13.74 12.50
C ASP A 2 -27.55 12.80 12.07
N LEU A 3 -26.59 12.57 12.98
CA LEU A 3 -25.47 11.65 12.77
C LEU A 3 -25.96 10.24 12.41
N SER A 4 -27.18 9.88 12.85
CA SER A 4 -27.80 8.59 12.56
C SER A 4 -27.97 8.31 11.06
N ALA A 5 -28.31 9.35 10.29
CA ALA A 5 -28.53 9.26 8.85
C ALA A 5 -27.23 9.21 8.03
N ALA A 6 -26.12 9.72 8.58
CA ALA A 6 -24.80 9.69 7.94
C ALA A 6 -24.05 8.38 8.18
N PHE A 7 -24.42 7.60 9.20
CA PHE A 7 -23.70 6.38 9.58
C PHE A 7 -23.58 5.32 8.48
N PRO A 8 -24.61 5.03 7.64
CA PRO A 8 -24.46 4.06 6.57
C PRO A 8 -23.41 4.47 5.52
N MET A 9 -23.20 5.77 5.33
CA MET A 9 -22.26 6.31 4.35
C MET A 9 -20.84 6.44 4.90
N TRP A 10 -20.69 6.47 6.23
CA TRP A 10 -19.42 6.71 6.92
C TRP A 10 -18.38 5.61 6.65
N ASP A 11 -18.79 4.34 6.71
CA ASP A 11 -17.88 3.22 6.50
C ASP A 11 -17.45 3.07 5.03
N THR A 12 -18.26 3.57 4.10
CA THR A 12 -17.98 3.58 2.66
C THR A 12 -17.34 4.89 2.18
N ALA A 13 -17.33 5.94 3.01
CA ALA A 13 -16.79 7.24 2.65
C ALA A 13 -15.26 7.16 2.53
N ARG A 14 -14.72 7.65 1.41
CA ARG A 14 -13.27 7.77 1.20
C ARG A 14 -12.65 8.79 2.16
N MET A 15 -13.41 9.85 2.44
CA MET A 15 -13.06 10.94 3.33
C MET A 15 -14.26 11.32 4.19
N VAL A 16 -14.02 11.56 5.48
CA VAL A 16 -15.02 12.11 6.39
C VAL A 16 -14.51 13.44 6.92
N LEU A 17 -15.27 14.50 6.62
CA LEU A 17 -15.07 15.83 7.19
C LEU A 17 -15.97 15.97 8.42
N LEU A 18 -15.38 16.29 9.56
CA LEU A 18 -16.10 16.47 10.81
C LEU A 18 -16.05 17.93 11.25
N GLY A 19 -17.17 18.52 11.65
CA GLY A 19 -17.17 19.86 12.26
C GLY A 19 -16.75 19.82 13.73
N SER A 20 -16.23 20.95 14.24
CA SER A 20 -15.83 21.13 15.64
C SER A 20 -17.01 21.05 16.63
N ASP A 21 -18.23 21.10 16.12
CA ASP A 21 -19.48 20.92 16.86
C ASP A 21 -19.76 19.45 17.22
N ILE A 22 -19.09 18.49 16.58
CA ILE A 22 -19.24 17.06 16.86
C ILE A 22 -18.22 16.61 17.91
N ARG A 23 -18.72 16.20 19.07
CA ARG A 23 -17.89 15.86 20.24
C ARG A 23 -17.68 14.36 20.45
N ASP A 24 -18.62 13.54 19.98
CA ASP A 24 -18.62 12.11 20.21
C ASP A 24 -18.90 11.34 18.91
N LEU A 25 -18.14 10.26 18.71
CA LEU A 25 -18.32 9.34 17.58
C LEU A 25 -18.61 7.93 18.12
N PRO A 26 -19.44 7.13 17.42
CA PRO A 26 -19.57 5.72 17.76
C PRO A 26 -18.23 4.98 17.57
N PRO A 27 -18.01 3.86 18.27
CA PRO A 27 -16.83 3.03 18.04
C PRO A 27 -16.84 2.47 16.60
N ARG A 28 -15.81 2.78 15.82
CA ARG A 28 -15.69 2.43 14.39
C ARG A 28 -14.27 1.97 14.05
N ARG A 29 -14.13 1.32 12.89
CA ARG A 29 -12.85 0.81 12.36
C ARG A 29 -12.00 1.88 11.68
N ARG A 30 -12.60 3.00 11.24
CA ARG A 30 -11.93 4.07 10.49
C ARG A 30 -12.15 5.41 11.17
N ALA A 31 -11.04 6.10 11.47
CA ALA A 31 -11.06 7.42 12.11
C ALA A 31 -11.43 8.52 11.09
N PRO A 32 -11.98 9.68 11.53
CA PRO A 32 -12.32 10.79 10.63
C PRO A 32 -11.06 11.33 9.94
N SER A 33 -11.20 11.68 8.66
CA SER A 33 -10.05 12.05 7.82
C SER A 33 -9.61 13.49 8.06
N VAL A 34 -10.55 14.40 8.32
CA VAL A 34 -10.27 15.81 8.61
C VAL A 34 -11.27 16.37 9.61
N LEU A 35 -10.78 16.95 10.71
CA LEU A 35 -11.57 17.77 11.62
C LEU A 35 -11.49 19.25 11.20
N LEU A 36 -12.65 19.88 11.02
CA LEU A 36 -12.82 21.26 10.59
C LEU A 36 -13.24 22.12 11.78
N GLY A 37 -12.56 23.24 11.99
CA GLY A 37 -12.96 24.24 12.97
C GLY A 37 -12.82 25.64 12.43
N LEU A 38 -13.37 26.60 13.16
CA LEU A 38 -13.31 28.01 12.80
C LEU A 38 -12.18 28.72 13.54
N ASN A 39 -11.77 29.87 13.00
CA ASN A 39 -10.69 30.67 13.58
C ASN A 39 -11.00 31.04 15.05
N GLY A 40 -10.03 30.80 15.94
CA GLY A 40 -10.19 30.93 17.40
C GLY A 40 -10.37 29.60 18.16
N GLU A 41 -10.56 28.47 17.47
CA GLU A 41 -10.74 27.14 18.09
C GLU A 41 -9.47 26.29 18.11
N GLY A 42 -8.34 26.78 17.59
CA GLY A 42 -7.14 26.00 17.25
C GLY A 42 -6.70 25.00 18.33
N ASP A 43 -6.38 25.46 19.54
CA ASP A 43 -5.87 24.60 20.61
C ASP A 43 -6.89 23.56 21.06
N SER A 44 -8.17 23.94 21.18
CA SER A 44 -9.26 23.01 21.51
C SER A 44 -9.57 22.02 20.38
N LEU A 45 -9.37 22.43 19.13
CA LEU A 45 -9.61 21.63 17.94
C LEU A 45 -8.54 20.54 17.78
N TRP A 46 -7.28 20.84 18.11
CA TRP A 46 -6.21 19.85 18.16
C TRP A 46 -6.45 18.79 19.24
N HIS A 47 -6.87 19.20 20.43
CA HIS A 47 -7.24 18.26 21.50
C HIS A 47 -8.43 17.37 21.10
N LEU A 48 -9.45 17.96 20.46
CA LEU A 48 -10.59 17.22 19.94
C LEU A 48 -10.18 16.25 18.83
N GLY A 49 -9.31 16.68 17.91
CA GLY A 49 -8.76 15.84 16.85
C GLY A 49 -8.00 14.64 17.40
N ALA A 50 -7.16 14.85 18.42
CA ALA A 50 -6.46 13.75 19.10
C ALA A 50 -7.42 12.79 19.82
N ALA A 51 -8.43 13.30 20.50
CA ALA A 51 -9.43 12.48 21.20
C ALA A 51 -10.30 11.65 20.24
N LEU A 52 -10.62 12.19 19.06
CA LEU A 52 -11.42 11.51 18.04
C LEU A 52 -10.59 10.69 17.04
N GLY A 53 -9.26 10.74 17.14
CA GLY A 53 -8.33 10.07 16.23
C GLY A 53 -8.30 10.67 14.82
N ALA A 54 -8.66 11.95 14.65
CA ALA A 54 -8.66 12.60 13.35
C ALA A 54 -7.27 12.58 12.72
N GLU A 55 -7.18 12.16 11.46
CA GLU A 55 -5.89 12.10 10.75
C GLU A 55 -5.31 13.50 10.55
N ARG A 56 -6.18 14.51 10.36
CA ARG A 56 -5.82 15.90 10.08
C ARG A 56 -6.78 16.88 10.73
N VAL A 57 -6.31 18.11 10.95
CA VAL A 57 -7.10 19.23 11.47
C VAL A 57 -6.94 20.43 10.53
N ALA A 58 -8.06 21.05 10.14
CA ALA A 58 -8.08 22.23 9.28
C ALA A 58 -8.90 23.36 9.94
N VAL A 59 -8.24 24.50 10.17
CA VAL A 59 -8.86 25.71 10.71
C VAL A 59 -9.20 26.63 9.54
N LEU A 60 -10.49 26.96 9.39
CA LEU A 60 -10.96 27.86 8.34
C LEU A 60 -11.04 29.31 8.86
N PRO A 61 -10.74 30.30 8.00
CA PRO A 61 -10.51 30.20 6.55
C PRO A 61 -9.08 29.83 6.12
N GLU A 62 -8.09 29.82 7.02
CA GLU A 62 -6.66 29.69 6.69
C GLU A 62 -6.33 28.38 5.94
N ALA A 63 -7.00 27.28 6.28
CA ALA A 63 -6.81 25.98 5.65
C ALA A 63 -7.71 25.74 4.41
N ALA A 64 -8.45 26.74 3.92
CA ALA A 64 -9.41 26.55 2.83
C ALA A 64 -8.77 26.11 1.51
N ALA A 65 -7.61 26.70 1.15
CA ALA A 65 -6.88 26.33 -0.07
C ALA A 65 -6.38 24.88 0.00
N TRP A 66 -5.77 24.50 1.11
CA TRP A 66 -5.35 23.12 1.38
C TRP A 66 -6.53 22.13 1.34
N LEU A 67 -7.67 22.51 1.93
CA LEU A 67 -8.87 21.66 1.93
C LEU A 67 -9.40 21.45 0.51
N ALA A 68 -9.42 22.51 -0.31
CA ALA A 68 -9.83 22.42 -1.71
C ALA A 68 -8.90 21.50 -2.52
N GLU A 69 -7.58 21.62 -2.34
CA GLU A 69 -6.59 20.71 -2.96
C GLU A 69 -6.75 19.26 -2.50
N HIS A 70 -7.01 19.06 -1.19
CA HIS A 70 -7.20 17.73 -0.61
C HIS A 70 -8.48 17.05 -1.11
N LEU A 71 -9.54 17.82 -1.30
CA LEU A 71 -10.79 17.37 -1.92
C LEU A 71 -10.62 17.08 -3.41
N GLY A 72 -9.94 17.96 -4.15
CA GLY A 72 -9.69 17.76 -5.59
C GLY A 72 -8.72 16.61 -5.89
N SER A 73 -7.77 16.33 -5.00
CA SER A 73 -6.90 15.14 -5.10
C SER A 73 -7.66 13.82 -4.84
N SER A 74 -8.94 13.92 -4.44
CA SER A 74 -9.82 12.77 -4.25
C SER A 74 -10.72 12.50 -5.47
N ASP A 75 -10.62 13.30 -6.54
CA ASP A 75 -11.39 13.12 -7.78
C ASP A 75 -10.69 12.14 -8.74
N ASP A 76 -11.14 10.88 -8.70
CA ASP A 76 -11.73 10.19 -9.86
C ASP A 76 -12.56 9.00 -9.31
N PRO A 77 -13.88 8.91 -9.57
CA PRO A 77 -14.68 7.77 -9.13
C PRO A 77 -14.45 6.59 -10.07
N ASP A 78 -13.31 5.91 -9.95
CA ASP A 78 -13.32 4.48 -10.17
C ASP A 78 -14.00 3.89 -8.92
N PRO A 79 -15.02 3.01 -9.00
CA PRO A 79 -15.77 2.42 -7.86
C PRO A 79 -14.94 1.74 -6.75
N GLY A 80 -13.61 1.89 -6.75
CA GLY A 80 -12.67 1.16 -5.96
C GLY A 80 -12.43 -0.21 -6.59
N GLY A 81 -11.16 -0.60 -6.66
CA GLY A 81 -10.76 -1.97 -6.94
C GLY A 81 -10.66 -2.78 -5.65
N LEU A 82 -10.82 -4.10 -5.74
CA LEU A 82 -10.42 -5.01 -4.66
C LEU A 82 -8.89 -5.00 -4.55
N VAL A 83 -8.36 -4.61 -3.39
CA VAL A 83 -6.92 -4.75 -3.08
C VAL A 83 -6.73 -5.97 -2.18
N LEU A 84 -5.97 -6.95 -2.67
CA LEU A 84 -5.62 -8.15 -1.91
C LEU A 84 -4.13 -8.15 -1.59
N GLY A 85 -3.79 -8.10 -0.31
CA GLY A 85 -2.42 -8.33 0.16
C GLY A 85 -2.15 -9.82 0.36
N VAL A 86 -1.10 -10.33 -0.27
CA VAL A 86 -0.63 -11.72 -0.09
C VAL A 86 0.75 -11.70 0.54
N THR A 87 0.88 -12.27 1.74
CA THR A 87 2.14 -12.34 2.48
C THR A 87 2.42 -13.76 2.92
N GLY A 88 3.70 -14.16 2.86
CA GLY A 88 4.15 -15.46 3.36
C GLY A 88 4.43 -15.41 4.85
N GLY A 89 4.10 -16.47 5.58
CA GLY A 89 4.51 -16.60 6.99
C GLY A 89 6.03 -16.81 7.18
N CYS A 90 6.71 -17.23 6.11
CA CYS A 90 8.16 -17.40 6.02
C CYS A 90 8.63 -17.25 4.56
N GLY A 91 9.95 -17.13 4.36
CA GLY A 91 10.55 -17.17 3.03
C GLY A 91 10.25 -18.48 2.31
N GLY A 92 9.86 -18.43 1.05
CA GLY A 92 9.51 -19.61 0.25
C GLY A 92 8.12 -20.20 0.51
N ALA A 93 7.26 -19.54 1.29
CA ALA A 93 5.89 -20.01 1.56
C ALA A 93 4.95 -19.99 0.33
N GLY A 94 5.39 -19.47 -0.82
CA GLY A 94 4.60 -19.44 -2.05
C GLY A 94 3.66 -18.24 -2.18
N ALA A 95 3.86 -17.16 -1.41
CA ALA A 95 3.05 -15.94 -1.52
C ALA A 95 3.04 -15.35 -2.94
N SER A 96 4.22 -15.26 -3.57
CA SER A 96 4.35 -14.78 -4.95
C SER A 96 3.60 -15.66 -5.95
N THR A 97 3.68 -16.98 -5.79
CA THR A 97 2.94 -17.94 -6.63
C THR A 97 1.43 -17.80 -6.48
N ALA A 98 0.94 -17.69 -5.23
CA ALA A 98 -0.48 -17.50 -4.97
C ALA A 98 -0.99 -16.18 -5.54
N ALA A 99 -0.21 -15.09 -5.42
CA ALA A 99 -0.56 -13.79 -6.00
C ALA A 99 -0.65 -13.85 -7.54
N VAL A 100 0.29 -14.54 -8.20
CA VAL A 100 0.24 -14.77 -9.66
C VAL A 100 -1.00 -15.57 -10.06
N TRP A 101 -1.32 -16.65 -9.34
CA TRP A 101 -2.51 -17.47 -9.63
C TRP A 101 -3.81 -16.67 -9.48
N LEU A 102 -3.93 -15.88 -8.42
CA LEU A 102 -5.11 -15.04 -8.21
C LEU A 102 -5.26 -13.97 -9.30
N ALA A 103 -4.14 -13.37 -9.73
CA ALA A 103 -4.15 -12.41 -10.83
C ALA A 103 -4.55 -13.05 -12.15
N GLN A 104 -4.07 -14.25 -12.41
CA GLN A 104 -4.39 -15.01 -13.62
C GLN A 104 -5.87 -15.44 -13.65
N GLU A 105 -6.41 -15.94 -12.53
CA GLU A 105 -7.83 -16.27 -12.42
C GLU A 105 -8.72 -15.03 -12.61
N ALA A 106 -8.35 -13.89 -12.02
CA ALA A 106 -9.07 -12.64 -12.22
C ALA A 106 -9.06 -12.21 -13.70
N ALA A 107 -7.91 -12.32 -14.37
CA ALA A 107 -7.78 -12.02 -15.80
C ALA A 107 -8.61 -12.96 -16.68
N VAL A 108 -8.65 -14.26 -16.36
CA VAL A 108 -9.52 -15.25 -17.03
C VAL A 108 -11.00 -14.86 -16.94
N HIS A 109 -11.42 -14.24 -15.83
CA HIS A 109 -12.77 -13.72 -15.63
C HIS A 109 -13.00 -12.31 -16.20
N GLY A 110 -12.04 -11.75 -16.94
CA GLY A 110 -12.16 -10.42 -17.55
C GLY A 110 -12.09 -9.27 -16.56
N ILE A 111 -11.59 -9.51 -15.35
CA ILE A 111 -11.40 -8.47 -14.33
C ILE A 111 -10.11 -7.74 -14.67
N ARG A 112 -10.14 -6.40 -14.70
CA ARG A 112 -8.93 -5.58 -14.84
C ARG A 112 -8.07 -5.79 -13.60
N THR A 113 -6.85 -6.30 -13.79
CA THR A 113 -5.95 -6.67 -12.70
C THR A 113 -4.59 -6.02 -12.85
N LEU A 114 -4.05 -5.54 -11.73
CA LEU A 114 -2.69 -5.09 -11.58
C LEU A 114 -2.03 -5.88 -10.45
N LEU A 115 -0.98 -6.64 -10.77
CA LEU A 115 -0.19 -7.37 -9.79
C LEU A 115 1.04 -6.55 -9.37
N VAL A 116 1.27 -6.38 -8.06
CA VAL A 116 2.35 -5.52 -7.55
C VAL A 116 3.29 -6.32 -6.65
N ASP A 117 4.59 -6.27 -6.95
CA ASP A 117 5.66 -6.80 -6.11
C ASP A 117 6.02 -5.81 -5.00
N GLY A 118 5.70 -6.13 -3.75
CA GLY A 118 6.05 -5.27 -2.61
C GLY A 118 7.46 -5.49 -2.05
N ASP A 119 8.22 -6.49 -2.53
CA ASP A 119 9.47 -6.93 -1.89
C ASP A 119 10.71 -6.58 -2.73
N SER A 120 11.40 -5.50 -2.35
CA SER A 120 12.66 -5.09 -3.01
C SER A 120 13.81 -6.10 -2.81
N ARG A 121 13.71 -6.97 -1.80
CA ARG A 121 14.71 -8.00 -1.49
C ARG A 121 14.43 -9.33 -2.20
N GLY A 122 13.24 -9.49 -2.78
CA GLY A 122 12.83 -10.68 -3.50
C GLY A 122 13.51 -10.88 -4.86
N GLY A 123 13.25 -12.03 -5.47
CA GLY A 123 13.73 -12.37 -6.82
C GLY A 123 12.97 -11.70 -7.96
N GLY A 124 12.00 -10.82 -7.65
CA GLY A 124 11.11 -10.21 -8.64
C GLY A 124 9.98 -11.15 -9.09
N LEU A 125 8.77 -10.60 -9.25
CA LEU A 125 7.64 -11.32 -9.86
C LEU A 125 7.87 -11.66 -11.34
N GLU A 126 8.73 -10.91 -12.03
CA GLU A 126 9.02 -11.14 -13.44
C GLU A 126 9.64 -12.52 -13.72
N LEU A 127 10.43 -13.08 -12.78
CA LEU A 127 10.93 -14.45 -12.90
C LEU A 127 9.81 -15.49 -12.80
N CYS A 128 8.83 -15.27 -11.92
CA CYS A 128 7.66 -16.16 -11.79
C CYS A 128 6.76 -16.10 -13.03
N LEU A 129 6.74 -14.95 -13.72
CA LEU A 129 5.94 -14.70 -14.91
C LEU A 129 6.66 -15.04 -16.22
N ALA A 130 7.97 -15.35 -16.17
CA ALA A 130 8.84 -15.46 -17.34
C ALA A 130 8.72 -14.24 -18.27
N ALA A 131 8.67 -13.06 -17.66
CA ALA A 131 8.39 -11.78 -18.30
C ALA A 131 9.52 -10.76 -18.10
N GLU A 132 10.75 -11.22 -17.91
CA GLU A 132 11.93 -10.38 -17.69
C GLU A 132 12.14 -9.39 -18.85
N ASP A 133 11.93 -9.85 -20.08
CA ASP A 133 12.10 -9.05 -21.30
C ASP A 133 10.83 -8.26 -21.70
N ALA A 134 9.76 -8.32 -20.90
CA ALA A 134 8.52 -7.63 -21.21
C ALA A 134 8.69 -6.10 -21.12
N PRO A 135 8.36 -5.33 -22.17
CA PRO A 135 8.54 -3.88 -22.17
C PRO A 135 7.57 -3.21 -21.19
N GLY A 136 8.00 -2.10 -20.59
CA GLY A 136 7.20 -1.29 -19.67
C GLY A 136 7.97 -0.91 -18.40
N LEU A 137 7.40 0.00 -17.63
CA LEU A 137 8.02 0.55 -16.42
C LEU A 137 8.15 -0.50 -15.31
N ARG A 138 9.26 -0.47 -14.58
CA ARG A 138 9.52 -1.24 -13.35
C ARG A 138 9.63 -0.30 -12.15
N TRP A 139 9.71 -0.86 -10.94
CA TRP A 139 9.86 -0.07 -9.71
C TRP A 139 10.99 0.97 -9.76
N PRO A 140 12.21 0.65 -10.25
CA PRO A 140 13.27 1.65 -10.37
C PRO A 140 12.92 2.83 -11.28
N ASP A 141 12.20 2.59 -12.38
CA ASP A 141 11.80 3.65 -13.31
C ASP A 141 10.77 4.61 -12.69
N LEU A 142 9.96 4.09 -11.76
CA LEU A 142 8.98 4.89 -11.01
C LEU A 142 9.59 5.63 -9.82
N ALA A 143 10.71 5.16 -9.26
CA ALA A 143 11.36 5.78 -8.12
C ALA A 143 11.89 7.18 -8.43
N ASP A 144 12.30 7.40 -9.69
CA ASP A 144 12.79 8.69 -10.19
C ASP A 144 11.68 9.55 -10.84
N ALA A 145 10.46 9.02 -10.96
CA ALA A 145 9.33 9.74 -11.52
C ALA A 145 8.80 10.80 -10.54
N SER A 146 8.48 11.98 -11.06
CA SER A 146 7.86 13.06 -10.28
C SER A 146 6.55 13.50 -10.93
N GLY A 147 5.55 13.83 -10.10
CA GLY A 147 4.21 14.22 -10.53
C GLY A 147 3.14 13.16 -10.24
N SER A 148 1.89 13.48 -10.59
CA SER A 148 0.76 12.55 -10.49
C SER A 148 0.59 11.77 -11.80
N ILE A 149 0.43 10.46 -11.72
CA ILE A 149 0.12 9.59 -12.86
C ILE A 149 -1.32 9.09 -12.68
N GLY A 150 -2.16 9.29 -13.70
CA GLY A 150 -3.52 8.74 -13.69
C GLY A 150 -3.51 7.21 -13.69
N THR A 151 -4.52 6.58 -13.07
CA THR A 151 -4.58 5.12 -12.87
C THR A 151 -4.51 4.33 -14.18
N GLY A 152 -5.23 4.77 -15.22
CA GLY A 152 -5.19 4.15 -16.55
C GLY A 152 -3.84 4.33 -17.25
N GLN A 153 -3.23 5.51 -17.13
CA GLN A 153 -1.89 5.75 -17.67
C GLN A 153 -0.83 4.88 -17.00
N LEU A 154 -0.94 4.68 -15.68
CA LEU A 154 -0.04 3.79 -14.97
C LEU A 154 -0.20 2.36 -15.49
N SER A 155 -1.43 1.82 -15.53
CA SER A 155 -1.65 0.44 -16.00
C SER A 155 -1.17 0.19 -17.42
N ASP A 156 -1.30 1.17 -18.31
CA ASP A 156 -0.91 1.08 -19.72
C ASP A 156 0.61 1.23 -19.93
N SER A 157 1.31 1.84 -18.96
CA SER A 157 2.77 1.99 -19.00
C SER A 157 3.50 0.79 -18.41
N LEU A 158 2.78 -0.13 -17.78
CA LEU A 158 3.34 -1.31 -17.13
C LEU A 158 3.42 -2.50 -18.10
N PRO A 159 4.36 -3.43 -17.86
CA PRO A 159 4.42 -4.69 -18.56
C PRO A 159 3.16 -5.53 -18.36
N ILE A 160 2.84 -6.36 -19.36
CA ILE A 160 1.69 -7.25 -19.34
C ILE A 160 2.17 -8.70 -19.48
N ALA A 161 1.68 -9.57 -18.60
CA ALA A 161 1.87 -11.01 -18.67
C ALA A 161 0.59 -11.72 -18.22
N GLY A 162 0.23 -12.84 -18.86
CA GLY A 162 -0.93 -13.63 -18.42
C GLY A 162 -2.28 -12.90 -18.45
N GLY A 163 -2.40 -11.80 -19.22
CA GLY A 163 -3.64 -11.01 -19.34
C GLY A 163 -3.82 -9.90 -18.30
N PHE A 164 -2.81 -9.63 -17.47
CA PHE A 164 -2.83 -8.54 -16.47
C PHE A 164 -1.55 -7.71 -16.53
N SER A 165 -1.63 -6.45 -16.09
CA SER A 165 -0.45 -5.61 -15.91
C SER A 165 0.27 -5.99 -14.62
N PHE A 166 1.59 -5.86 -14.58
CA PHE A 166 2.34 -6.09 -13.34
C PHE A 166 3.41 -5.03 -13.10
N LEU A 167 3.71 -4.77 -11.82
CA LEU A 167 4.80 -3.90 -11.37
C LEU A 167 5.73 -4.72 -10.49
N SER A 168 6.96 -4.96 -10.96
CA SER A 168 7.94 -5.82 -10.31
C SER A 168 9.25 -5.08 -10.04
N TRP A 169 9.98 -5.55 -9.03
CA TRP A 169 11.42 -5.27 -8.95
C TRP A 169 12.15 -6.11 -10.01
N PRO A 170 13.25 -5.61 -10.59
CA PRO A 170 14.06 -6.41 -11.49
C PRO A 170 14.58 -7.65 -10.78
N GLY A 171 14.26 -8.81 -11.33
CA GLY A 171 14.77 -10.09 -10.91
C GLY A 171 16.15 -10.29 -11.50
N SER A 172 17.15 -10.42 -10.63
CA SER A 172 18.48 -10.87 -11.06
C SER A 172 18.62 -12.34 -10.72
N ARG A 173 18.85 -13.18 -11.74
CA ARG A 173 19.27 -14.58 -11.54
C ARG A 173 20.64 -14.69 -10.84
N ASP A 174 21.40 -13.59 -10.80
CA ASP A 174 22.74 -13.49 -10.23
C ASP A 174 22.79 -12.71 -8.91
N ARG A 175 21.67 -12.50 -8.19
CA ARG A 175 21.74 -11.82 -6.89
C ARG A 175 22.52 -12.71 -5.90
N PRO A 176 23.71 -12.27 -5.40
CA PRO A 176 24.35 -12.97 -4.31
C PRO A 176 23.37 -12.92 -3.13
N LEU A 177 23.10 -14.07 -2.51
CA LEU A 177 22.44 -14.04 -1.21
C LEU A 177 23.39 -13.26 -0.29
N ASP A 178 22.95 -12.12 0.21
CA ASP A 178 23.61 -11.44 1.34
C ASP A 178 23.45 -12.33 2.57
N VAL A 179 24.15 -13.46 2.57
CA VAL A 179 24.48 -14.20 3.77
C VAL A 179 25.55 -13.36 4.42
N GLU A 180 25.18 -12.53 5.39
CA GLU A 180 26.16 -12.05 6.35
C GLU A 180 26.90 -13.29 6.87
N PRO A 181 28.23 -13.37 6.75
CA PRO A 181 28.98 -14.46 7.35
C PRO A 181 28.86 -14.31 8.87
N GLY A 182 27.86 -15.00 9.44
CA GLY A 182 27.76 -15.18 10.88
C GLY A 182 29.08 -15.74 11.38
N PRO A 183 29.55 -15.32 12.58
CA PRO A 183 30.89 -15.64 13.04
C PRO A 183 31.10 -17.15 13.01
N SER A 184 32.05 -17.58 12.18
CA SER A 184 32.53 -18.95 12.08
C SER A 184 32.83 -19.45 13.48
N ARG A 185 31.94 -20.27 14.05
CA ARG A 185 32.22 -20.97 15.30
C ARG A 185 33.38 -21.92 14.99
N PRO A 186 34.55 -21.79 15.63
CA PRO A 186 35.60 -22.78 15.45
C PRO A 186 35.05 -24.12 15.94
N SER A 187 34.88 -25.05 15.02
CA SER A 187 34.58 -26.44 15.29
C SER A 187 35.70 -26.96 16.20
N LEU A 188 35.40 -27.14 17.48
CA LEU A 188 36.32 -27.76 18.43
C LEU A 188 36.44 -29.23 18.03
N MET A 189 37.39 -29.52 17.14
CA MET A 189 37.84 -30.86 16.79
C MET A 189 38.39 -31.50 18.09
N ARG A 190 37.52 -32.19 18.83
CA ARG A 190 37.95 -33.11 19.88
C ARG A 190 38.73 -34.23 19.18
N ARG A 191 40.06 -34.12 19.17
CA ARG A 191 40.95 -35.22 18.84
C ARG A 191 40.53 -36.40 19.72
N GLY A 192 40.08 -37.47 19.06
CA GLY A 192 39.98 -38.78 19.68
C GLY A 192 41.36 -39.16 20.21
N GLY A 193 41.44 -39.36 21.52
CA GLY A 193 42.52 -40.13 22.10
C GLY A 193 42.31 -41.58 21.67
N ASP A 194 43.31 -42.09 20.96
CA ASP A 194 43.41 -43.47 20.54
C ASP A 194 43.58 -44.40 21.75
N MET A 195 43.15 -45.64 21.57
CA MET A 195 43.10 -46.71 22.56
C MET A 195 44.49 -47.28 22.87
N SER A 196 44.76 -47.58 24.13
CA SER A 196 45.42 -48.82 24.62
C SER A 196 45.23 -48.94 26.13
#